data_AF-A0A357WZH6-F1
#
_entry.id   AF-A0A357WZH6-F1
#
_cell.length_a   1.000
_cell.length_b   1.000
_cell.length_c   1.000
_cell.angle_alpha   90.00
_cell.angle_beta   90.00
_cell.angle_gamma   90.00
#
_symmetry.space_group_name_H-M   'P 1'
#
loop_
_entity.id
_entity.type
_entity.pdbx_description
1 polymer ?
#
loop_
_entity_poly.entity_id
_entity_poly.type
_entity_poly.pdbx_seq_one_letter_code
_entity_poly.pdbx_strand_id
1 'polypeptide(L)' 'PPLVHFDMYRVSGWDDLYSTGFFDYMDSGAILVIEWSENIEAALPENTTRVRIEQLTINQRRIELYKPV' A
#
# COMPACT_ATOMS: atom_id res chain seq x y z
N PRO A 1 -12.80 -3.51 11.82
CA PRO A 1 -12.59 -4.16 10.50
C PRO A 1 -11.31 -5.01 10.57
N PRO A 2 -11.20 -6.11 9.80
CA PRO A 2 -9.93 -6.84 9.65
C PRO A 2 -8.83 -5.93 9.11
N LEU A 3 -7.57 -6.25 9.43
CA LEU A 3 -6.39 -5.62 8.82
C LEU A 3 -5.73 -6.66 7.92
N VAL A 4 -5.50 -6.30 6.67
CA VAL A 4 -4.80 -7.14 5.69
C VAL A 4 -3.55 -6.39 5.26
N HIS A 5 -2.40 -7.04 5.42
CA HIS A 5 -1.10 -6.49 5.04
C HIS A 5 -0.66 -7.12 3.72
N PHE A 6 -0.24 -6.26 2.80
CA PHE A 6 0.38 -6.64 1.53
C PHE A 6 1.79 -6.07 1.45
N ASP A 7 2.72 -6.86 0.95
CA ASP A 7 4.05 -6.43 0.56
C ASP A 7 4.18 -6.63 -0.97
N MET A 8 4.25 -5.52 -1.70
CA MET A 8 4.27 -5.51 -3.16
C MET A 8 5.69 -5.45 -3.75
N TYR A 9 6.73 -5.70 -2.96
CA TYR A 9 8.14 -5.62 -3.40
C TYR A 9 8.43 -6.43 -4.68
N ARG A 10 7.75 -7.57 -4.88
CA ARG A 10 7.97 -8.49 -6.01
C ARG A 10 6.93 -8.38 -7.12
N VAL A 11 5.99 -7.44 -7.03
CA VAL A 11 4.95 -7.26 -8.04
C VAL A 11 5.50 -6.38 -9.16
N SER A 12 5.51 -6.89 -10.38
CA SER A 12 6.10 -6.23 -11.55
C SER A 12 5.10 -5.93 -12.69
N GLY A 13 3.82 -6.18 -12.44
CA GLY A 13 2.75 -5.90 -13.39
C GLY A 13 1.40 -6.42 -12.92
N TRP A 14 0.40 -6.32 -13.80
CA TRP A 14 -0.98 -6.71 -13.48
C TRP A 14 -1.13 -8.20 -13.21
N ASP A 15 -0.46 -9.08 -13.96
CA ASP A 15 -0.56 -10.53 -13.76
C ASP A 15 -0.06 -10.95 -12.36
N ASP A 16 1.08 -10.40 -11.93
CA ASP A 16 1.60 -10.59 -10.58
C ASP A 16 0.59 -10.08 -9.54
N LEU A 17 0.06 -8.87 -9.73
CA LEU A 17 -0.93 -8.28 -8.83
C LEU A 17 -2.18 -9.14 -8.69
N TYR A 18 -2.74 -9.64 -9.80
CA TYR A 18 -3.90 -10.54 -9.78
C TYR A 18 -3.61 -11.81 -8.99
N SER A 19 -2.40 -12.35 -9.06
CA SER A 19 -2.01 -13.55 -8.31
C SER A 19 -1.93 -13.36 -6.80
N THR A 20 -1.81 -12.11 -6.32
CA THR A 20 -1.71 -11.80 -4.88
C THR A 20 -3.05 -11.91 -4.13
N GLY A 21 -4.19 -11.92 -4.84
CA GLY A 21 -5.52 -11.82 -4.25
C GLY A 21 -5.90 -10.41 -3.79
N PHE A 22 -5.11 -9.37 -4.11
CA PHE A 22 -5.36 -7.98 -3.71
C PHE A 22 -6.79 -7.50 -3.99
N PHE A 23 -7.32 -7.80 -5.17
CA PHE A 23 -8.65 -7.34 -5.59
C PHE A 23 -9.79 -7.97 -4.79
N ASP A 24 -9.62 -9.17 -4.23
CA ASP A 24 -10.64 -9.82 -3.41
C ASP A 24 -10.86 -9.08 -2.09
N TYR A 25 -9.87 -8.31 -1.64
CA TYR A 25 -9.92 -7.57 -0.38
C TYR A 25 -10.34 -6.11 -0.51
N MET A 26 -10.30 -5.52 -1.71
CA MET A 26 -10.67 -4.12 -1.96
C MET A 26 -12.07 -3.77 -1.45
N ASP A 27 -13.04 -4.66 -1.68
CA ASP A 27 -14.44 -4.47 -1.27
C ASP A 27 -14.84 -5.25 0.00
N SER A 28 -13.87 -5.87 0.68
CA SER A 28 -14.13 -6.72 1.86
C SER A 28 -14.51 -5.95 3.13
N GLY A 29 -14.35 -4.63 3.12
CA GLY A 29 -14.45 -3.78 4.33
C GLY A 29 -13.25 -3.90 5.27
N ALA A 30 -12.17 -4.56 4.86
CA ALA A 30 -10.91 -4.59 5.57
C ALA A 30 -10.14 -3.28 5.42
N ILE A 31 -9.26 -3.01 6.39
CA ILE A 31 -8.21 -1.99 6.27
C ILE A 31 -7.03 -2.65 5.55
N LEU A 32 -6.65 -2.13 4.39
CA LEU A 32 -5.49 -2.60 3.64
C LEU A 32 -4.27 -1.73 3.98
N VAL A 33 -3.18 -2.37 4.39
CA VAL A 33 -1.87 -1.72 4.60
C VAL A 33 -0.91 -2.32 3.59
N ILE A 34 -0.36 -1.47 2.72
CA ILE A 34 0.34 -1.92 1.52
C ILE A 34 1.75 -1.32 1.51
N GLU A 35 2.76 -2.16 1.67
CA GLU A 35 4.17 -1.80 1.47
C GLU A 35 4.53 -1.88 -0.02
N TRP A 36 5.47 -1.05 -0.45
CA TRP A 36 5.88 -0.92 -1.87
C TRP A 36 4.70 -0.60 -2.80
N SER A 37 3.76 0.21 -2.31
CA SER A 37 2.53 0.58 -3.00
C SER A 37 2.76 1.24 -4.37
N GLU A 38 3.94 1.84 -4.59
CA GLU A 38 4.36 2.43 -5.86
C GLU A 38 4.40 1.40 -7.01
N ASN A 39 4.59 0.12 -6.72
CA ASN A 39 4.59 -0.94 -7.73
C ASN A 39 3.18 -1.22 -8.29
N ILE A 40 2.14 -0.76 -7.60
CA ILE A 40 0.73 -0.99 -7.96
C ILE A 40 -0.07 0.31 -8.03
N GLU A 41 0.61 1.44 -8.25
CA GLU A 41 0.02 2.78 -8.18
C GLU A 41 -1.27 2.93 -8.99
N ALA A 42 -1.33 2.31 -10.18
CA ALA A 42 -2.49 2.35 -11.07
C ALA A 42 -3.71 1.56 -10.56
N ALA A 43 -3.54 0.69 -9.57
CA ALA A 43 -4.61 -0.11 -8.97
C ALA A 43 -5.16 0.51 -7.67
N LEU A 44 -4.47 1.51 -7.11
CA LEU A 44 -4.84 2.11 -5.84
C LEU A 44 -5.98 3.13 -6.02
N PRO A 45 -7.00 3.13 -5.15
CA PRO A 45 -8.04 4.16 -5.16
C PRO A 45 -7.46 5.57 -5.00
N GLU A 46 -8.07 6.57 -5.63
CA GLU A 46 -7.66 7.98 -5.50
C GLU A 46 -7.71 8.47 -4.04
N ASN A 47 -8.65 7.93 -3.25
CA ASN A 47 -8.80 8.23 -1.82
C ASN A 47 -7.89 7.37 -0.91
N THR A 48 -6.81 6.81 -1.43
CA THR A 48 -5.80 6.10 -0.63
C THR A 48 -5.03 7.06 0.27
N THR A 49 -5.04 6.83 1.59
CA THR A 49 -4.13 7.53 2.51
C THR A 49 -2.70 7.05 2.29
N ARG A 50 -1.77 7.98 2.04
CA ARG A 50 -0.35 7.66 1.86
C ARG A 50 0.45 7.94 3.11
N VAL A 51 1.37 7.03 3.41
CA VAL A 51 2.35 7.18 4.48
C VAL A 51 3.73 7.09 3.85
N ARG A 52 4.52 8.16 3.95
CA ARG A 52 5.92 8.16 3.53
C ARG A 52 6.80 8.06 4.76
N ILE A 53 7.71 7.09 4.76
CA ILE A 53 8.71 6.90 5.82
C ILE A 53 10.09 7.17 5.21
N GLU A 54 10.77 8.20 5.71
CA GLU A 54 12.10 8.59 5.24
C GLU A 54 13.14 8.37 6.34
N GLN A 55 14.30 7.80 5.98
CA GLN A 55 15.42 7.66 6.90
C GLN A 55 16.20 8.97 7.03
N LEU A 56 16.30 9.49 8.26
CA LEU A 56 17.10 10.69 8.57
C LEU A 56 18.48 10.34 9.13
N THR A 57 18.52 9.39 10.06
CA THR A 57 19.77 8.85 10.65
C THR A 57 19.59 7.35 10.92
N ILE A 58 20.57 6.69 11.54
CA ILE A 58 20.43 5.26 11.89
C ILE A 58 19.20 5.00 12.78
N ASN A 59 18.91 5.89 13.73
CA ASN A 59 17.85 5.72 14.74
C ASN A 59 16.69 6.74 14.62
N GLN A 60 16.61 7.51 13.53
CA GLN A 60 15.53 8.47 13.32
C GLN A 60 14.88 8.30 11.95
N ARG A 61 13.55 8.45 11.92
CA ARG A 61 12.73 8.45 10.71
C ARG A 61 11.83 9.68 10.71
N ARG A 62 11.56 10.23 9.53
CA ARG A 62 10.47 11.17 9.29
C ARG A 62 9.27 10.38 8.76
N ILE A 63 8.09 10.64 9.31
CA ILE A 63 6.84 10.04 8.84
C ILE A 63 5.93 11.17 8.37
N GLU A 64 5.51 11.11 7.11
CA GLU A 64 4.59 12.07 6.51
C GLU A 64 3.29 11.35 6.13
N LEU A 65 2.16 11.96 6.47
CA LEU A 65 0.83 11.45 6.19
C LEU A 65 0.16 12.35 5.16
N TYR A 66 -0.21 11.78 4.01
CA TYR A 66 -1.00 12.46 3.00
C TYR A 66 -2.40 11.85 3.03
N LYS A 67 -3.34 12.62 3.56
CA LYS A 67 -4.75 12.26 3.49
C LYS A 67 -5.32 12.85 2.20
N PRO A 68 -5.99 12.05 1.36
CA PRO A 68 -6.77 12.58 0.27
C PRO A 68 -7.85 13.51 0.83
N VAL A 69 -8.10 14.60 0.09
CA VAL A 69 -9.06 15.66 0.45
C VAL A 69 -10.49 15.16 0.24
#